data_AF-A0A1I5YTT9-F1
#
_entry.id   AF-A0A1I5YTT9-F1
#
_cell.length_a   1.000
_cell.length_b   1.000
_cell.length_c   1.000
_cell.angle_alpha   90.00
_cell.angle_beta   90.00
_cell.angle_gamma   90.00
#
_symmetry.space_group_name_H-M   'P 1'
#
loop_
_entity.id
_entity.type
_entity.pdbx_description
1 polymer ?
#
loop_
_entity_poly.entity_id
_entity_poly.type
_entity_poly.pdbx_seq_one_letter_code
_entity_poly.pdbx_strand_id
1 'polypeptide(L)'
;GFAGRLVGWSAQTLRTTIDIVRKPADQKGFAVLPRRWAVERTLAWLTAHRRLARDYERDPATSEAMIRWAAIGLMTRRMARGGQPAVRQRRRPLEYL
;
A
#
# COMPACT_ATOMS: atom_id res chain seq x y z
N GLY A 1 -11.76 17.78 11.57
CA GLY A 1 -11.19 17.14 10.37
C GLY A 1 -10.01 16.26 10.73
N PHE A 2 -9.55 15.40 9.81
CA PHE A 2 -8.48 14.43 10.08
C PHE A 2 -7.15 15.07 10.54
N ALA A 3 -6.89 16.33 10.18
CA ALA A 3 -5.60 16.98 10.40
C ALA A 3 -5.17 17.16 11.87
N GLY A 4 -6.11 17.29 12.82
CA GLY A 4 -5.77 17.49 14.24
C GLY A 4 -5.75 16.17 15.01
N ARG A 5 -6.87 15.45 14.99
CA ARG A 5 -7.06 14.22 15.78
C ARG A 5 -6.06 13.13 15.37
N LEU A 6 -5.81 12.96 14.07
CA LEU A 6 -4.94 11.89 13.58
C LEU A 6 -3.47 12.10 13.98
N VAL A 7 -3.00 13.35 13.94
CA VAL A 7 -1.61 13.69 14.32
C VAL A 7 -1.37 13.44 15.81
N GLY A 8 -2.30 13.86 16.68
CA GLY A 8 -2.21 13.57 18.10
C GLY A 8 -2.26 12.07 18.39
N TRP A 9 -3.21 11.37 17.75
CA TRP A 9 -3.37 9.93 17.92
C TRP A 9 -2.15 9.13 17.45
N SER A 10 -1.52 9.52 16.34
CA SER A 10 -0.34 8.81 15.81
C SER A 10 0.88 8.96 16.71
N ALA A 11 1.06 10.15 17.28
CA ALA A 11 2.15 10.40 18.23
C ALA A 11 1.98 9.55 19.50
N GLN A 12 0.75 9.47 20.02
CA GLN A 12 0.44 8.74 21.26
C GLN A 12 0.43 7.22 21.06
N THR A 13 -0.18 6.73 19.98
CA THR A 13 -0.44 5.30 19.78
C THR A 13 0.67 4.63 18.98
N LEU A 14 1.07 5.23 17.86
CA LEU A 14 2.06 4.64 16.94
C LEU A 14 3.48 5.11 17.23
N ARG A 15 3.66 6.08 18.14
CA ARG A 15 4.95 6.74 18.42
C ARG A 15 5.64 7.21 17.14
N THR A 16 4.85 7.84 16.26
CA THR A 16 5.30 8.29 14.94
C THR A 16 4.73 9.66 14.58
N THR A 17 5.50 10.42 13.81
CA THR A 17 5.10 11.74 13.30
C THR A 17 4.37 11.60 11.98
N ILE A 18 3.22 12.26 11.84
CA ILE A 18 2.49 12.37 10.58
C ILE A 18 2.72 13.76 10.00
N ASP A 19 3.20 13.81 8.76
CA ASP A 19 3.22 15.03 7.95
C ASP A 19 2.01 15.04 7.00
N ILE A 20 1.27 16.16 7.01
CA ILE A 20 0.04 16.31 6.23
C ILE A 20 0.36 17.13 4.99
N VAL A 21 0.49 16.44 3.86
CA VAL A 21 0.66 17.08 2.57
C VAL A 21 -0.68 17.63 2.08
N ARG A 22 -0.84 18.95 2.09
CA ARG A 22 -2.02 19.63 1.56
C ARG A 22 -1.90 19.84 0.05
N LYS A 23 -3.04 19.80 -0.64
CA LYS A 23 -3.12 20.23 -2.04
C LYS A 23 -2.79 21.74 -2.13
N PRO A 24 -1.85 22.17 -2.99
CA PRO A 24 -1.60 23.59 -3.24
C PRO A 24 -2.86 24.28 -3.79
N ALA A 25 -3.12 25.52 -3.38
CA ALA A 25 -4.37 26.23 -3.66
C ALA A 25 -4.62 26.46 -5.16
N ASP A 26 -3.56 26.59 -5.94
CA ASP A 26 -3.53 26.86 -7.38
C ASP A 26 -3.33 25.60 -8.24
N GLN A 27 -3.20 24.43 -7.62
CA GLN A 27 -2.90 23.20 -8.34
C GLN A 27 -4.06 22.73 -9.23
N LYS A 28 -3.82 22.80 -10.54
CA LYS A 28 -4.65 22.20 -11.60
C LYS A 28 -4.01 20.90 -12.09
N GLY A 29 -4.80 19.84 -12.17
CA GLY A 29 -4.31 18.53 -12.62
C GLY A 29 -3.60 17.71 -11.53
N PHE A 30 -2.84 16.71 -11.96
CA PHE A 30 -2.14 15.77 -11.09
C PHE A 30 -0.77 16.32 -10.65
N ALA A 31 -0.45 16.15 -9.37
CA ALA A 31 0.91 16.36 -8.88
C ALA A 31 1.44 15.12 -8.16
N VAL A 32 2.72 14.86 -8.38
CA VAL A 32 3.44 13.76 -7.75
C VAL A 32 3.62 14.09 -6.28
N LEU A 33 3.02 13.26 -5.41
CA LEU A 33 3.20 13.37 -3.96
C LEU A 33 4.39 12.50 -3.51
N PRO A 34 5.30 13.04 -2.68
CA PRO A 34 6.39 12.26 -2.12
C PRO A 34 5.87 11.00 -1.42
N ARG A 35 6.52 9.86 -1.69
CA ARG A 35 6.23 8.55 -1.07
C ARG A 35 4.82 7.98 -1.28
N ARG A 36 3.95 8.61 -2.08
CA ARG A 36 2.61 8.09 -2.43
C ARG A 36 2.67 6.68 -3.02
N TRP A 37 3.74 6.40 -3.77
CA TRP A 37 4.00 5.07 -4.33
C TRP A 37 3.99 3.97 -3.26
N ALA A 38 4.35 4.26 -2.01
CA ALA A 38 4.39 3.25 -0.95
C ALA A 38 2.99 2.76 -0.56
N VAL A 39 2.02 3.68 -0.52
CA VAL A 39 0.61 3.37 -0.28
C VAL A 39 0.05 2.61 -1.48
N GLU A 40 0.25 3.13 -2.68
CA GLU A 40 -0.22 2.50 -3.92
C GLU A 40 0.35 1.10 -4.12
N ARG A 41 1.63 0.89 -3.79
CA ARG A 41 2.28 -0.42 -3.83
C ARG A 41 1.67 -1.39 -2.81
N THR A 42 1.32 -0.91 -1.63
CA THR A 42 0.66 -1.75 -0.61
C THR A 42 -0.72 -2.18 -1.10
N LEU A 43 -1.49 -1.26 -1.68
CA LEU A 43 -2.77 -1.58 -2.32
C LEU A 43 -2.60 -2.57 -3.47
N ALA A 44 -1.59 -2.38 -4.33
CA ALA A 44 -1.28 -3.32 -5.42
C ALA A 44 -0.95 -4.74 -4.92
N TRP A 45 -0.27 -4.87 -3.78
CA TRP A 45 -0.03 -6.19 -3.19
C TRP A 45 -1.30 -6.84 -2.63
N LEU A 46 -2.21 -6.04 -2.07
CA LEU A 46 -3.50 -6.53 -1.60
C LEU A 46 -4.38 -6.98 -2.77
N THR A 47 -4.52 -6.17 -3.82
CA THR A 47 -5.35 -6.50 -5.00
C THR A 47 -4.76 -7.64 -5.85
N ALA A 48 -3.46 -7.92 -5.75
CA ALA A 48 -2.87 -9.14 -6.30
C ALA A 48 -3.43 -10.42 -5.65
N HIS A 49 -4.00 -10.33 -4.45
CA HIS A 49 -4.84 -11.38 -3.89
C HIS A 49 -6.21 -11.31 -4.58
N ARG A 50 -6.52 -12.30 -5.44
CA ARG A 50 -7.70 -12.27 -6.34
C ARG A 50 -9.02 -11.89 -5.64
N ARG A 51 -9.20 -12.31 -4.39
CA ARG A 51 -10.41 -12.02 -3.58
C ARG A 51 -10.50 -10.57 -3.09
N LEU A 52 -9.41 -9.81 -3.14
CA LEU A 52 -9.39 -8.37 -2.81
C LEU A 52 -9.34 -7.48 -4.06
N ALA A 53 -9.32 -8.05 -5.27
CA ALA A 53 -9.35 -7.28 -6.51
C ALA A 53 -10.72 -6.58 -6.72
N ARG A 54 -11.76 -7.07 -6.05
CA ARG A 54 -13.10 -6.48 -6.03
C ARG A 54 -13.70 -6.64 -4.63
N ASP A 55 -14.60 -5.74 -4.27
CA ASP A 55 -15.38 -5.84 -3.04
C ASP A 55 -16.43 -6.95 -3.19
N TYR A 56 -16.04 -8.17 -2.79
CA TYR A 56 -16.93 -9.33 -2.79
C TYR A 56 -17.70 -9.49 -1.46
N GLU A 57 -17.10 -9.03 -0.36
CA GLU A 57 -17.63 -9.26 0.98
C GLU A 57 -18.66 -8.19 1.34
N ARG A 58 -19.79 -8.61 1.92
CA ARG A 58 -20.83 -7.70 2.43
C ARG A 58 -20.60 -7.30 3.89
N ASP A 59 -19.93 -8.15 4.66
CA ASP A 59 -19.63 -7.91 6.07
C ASP A 59 -18.23 -7.29 6.22
N PRO A 60 -18.10 -6.09 6.83
CA PRO A 60 -16.82 -5.47 7.11
C PRO A 60 -15.84 -6.36 7.87
N ALA A 61 -16.32 -7.22 8.78
CA ALA A 61 -15.45 -8.12 9.54
C ALA A 61 -14.80 -9.17 8.62
N THR A 62 -15.53 -9.64 7.62
CA THR A 62 -15.01 -10.57 6.62
C THR A 62 -14.00 -9.87 5.69
N SER A 63 -14.31 -8.64 5.24
CA SER A 63 -13.37 -7.81 4.47
C SER A 63 -12.05 -7.62 5.22
N GLU A 64 -12.13 -7.28 6.50
CA GLU A 64 -10.96 -7.08 7.35
C GLU A 64 -10.14 -8.36 7.50
N ALA A 65 -10.79 -9.50 7.76
CA ALA A 65 -10.12 -10.80 7.84
C ALA A 65 -9.37 -11.14 6.54
N MET A 66 -9.98 -10.89 5.39
CA MET A 66 -9.35 -11.12 4.09
C MET A 66 -8.13 -10.21 3.85
N ILE A 67 -8.19 -8.94 4.25
CA ILE A 67 -7.05 -8.01 4.18
C ILE A 67 -5.91 -8.51 5.06
N ARG A 68 -6.20 -8.89 6.31
CA ARG A 68 -5.20 -9.44 7.25
C ARG A 68 -4.56 -10.70 6.69
N TRP A 69 -5.35 -11.62 6.14
CA TRP A 69 -4.84 -12.85 5.52
C TRP A 69 -3.87 -12.58 4.36
N ALA A 70 -4.25 -11.67 3.45
CA ALA A 70 -3.40 -11.28 2.33
C ALA A 70 -2.08 -10.65 2.80
N ALA A 71 -2.13 -9.78 3.80
CA ALA A 71 -0.95 -9.14 4.40
C ALA A 71 -0.03 -10.16 5.09
N ILE A 72 -0.57 -11.07 5.89
CA ILE A 72 0.20 -12.15 6.55
C ILE A 72 0.91 -13.00 5.48
N GLY A 73 0.18 -13.49 4.48
CA GLY A 73 0.76 -14.31 3.43
C GLY A 73 1.88 -13.58 2.66
N LEU A 74 1.73 -12.27 2.42
CA LEU A 74 2.77 -11.45 1.81
C LEU A 74 4.03 -11.37 2.68
N MET A 75 3.87 -11.11 3.98
CA MET A 75 4.99 -11.02 4.91
C MET A 75 5.69 -12.36 5.07
N THR A 76 4.96 -13.47 5.21
CA THR A 76 5.52 -14.82 5.29
C THR A 76 6.35 -15.15 4.05
N ARG A 77 5.86 -14.82 2.84
CA ARG A 77 6.63 -15.01 1.59
C ARG A 77 7.92 -14.19 1.56
N ARG A 78 7.94 -12.99 2.13
CA ARG A 78 9.14 -12.15 2.20
C ARG A 78 10.17 -12.71 3.18
N MET A 79 9.70 -13.19 4.33
CA MET A 79 10.54 -13.85 5.32
C MET A 79 11.16 -15.12 4.74
N ALA A 80 10.36 -15.95 4.06
CA ALA A 80 10.83 -17.18 3.43
C ALA A 80 11.84 -16.96 2.29
N ARG A 81 11.83 -15.77 1.66
CA ARG A 81 12.84 -15.37 0.66
C ARG A 81 14.19 -14.98 1.26
N GLY A 82 14.39 -15.12 2.57
CA GLY A 82 15.68 -14.91 3.22
C GLY A 82 16.25 -13.50 3.06
N GLY A 83 15.38 -12.49 2.92
CA GLY A 83 15.81 -11.10 2.71
C GLY A 83 16.42 -10.83 1.33
N GLN A 84 16.35 -11.77 0.39
CA GLN A 84 16.83 -11.52 -0.97
C GLN A 84 16.00 -10.39 -1.60
N PRO A 85 16.65 -9.29 -2.03
CA PRO A 85 15.96 -8.18 -2.64
C PRO A 85 15.27 -8.66 -3.93
N ALA A 86 14.07 -8.14 -4.18
CA ALA A 86 13.39 -8.41 -5.43
C ALA A 86 14.26 -7.94 -6.59
N VAL A 87 14.78 -8.88 -7.37
CA VAL A 87 15.60 -8.57 -8.54
C VAL A 87 14.69 -8.00 -9.62
N ARG A 88 14.99 -6.78 -10.09
CA ARG A 88 14.30 -6.22 -11.26
C ARG A 88 14.56 -7.15 -12.43
N GLN A 89 13.50 -7.77 -12.95
CA GLN A 89 13.59 -8.64 -14.12
C GLN A 89 14.27 -7.84 -15.25
N ARG A 90 15.41 -8.36 -15.75
CA ARG A 90 16.10 -7.72 -16.87
C ARG A 90 15.15 -7.67 -18.06
N ARG A 91 15.19 -6.55 -18.80
CA ARG A 91 14.46 -6.39 -20.05
C ARG A 91 14.83 -7.56 -20.95
N ARG A 92 13.90 -8.48 -21.19
CA ARG A 92 14.11 -9.52 -22.20
C ARG A 92 14.07 -8.81 -23.56
N PRO A 93 15.10 -8.95 -24.41
CA PRO A 93 15.00 -8.46 -25.78
C PRO A 93 13.83 -9.21 -26.44
N LEU A 94 12.96 -8.45 -27.10
CA LEU A 94 11.90 -9.03 -27.93
C LEU A 94 12.59 -9.43 -29.23
N GLU A 95 13.09 -10.66 -29.28
CA GLU A 95 13.48 -11.27 -30.54
C GLU A 95 12.19 -11.61 -31.27
N TYR A 96 11.81 -10.76 -32.22
CA TYR A 96 10.78 -11.07 -33.19
C TYR A 96 11.38 -12.11 -34.16
N LEU A 97 10.84 -13.33 -34.14
CA LEU A 97 11.03 -14.32 -35.20
C LEU A 97 10.24 -13.90 -36.44
#